data_AF-A0AB39V7W7-F1
#
_entry.id   AF-A0AB39V7W7-F1
#
_cell.length_a   1.000
_cell.length_b   1.000
_cell.length_c   1.000
_cell.angle_alpha   90.00
_cell.angle_beta   90.00
_cell.angle_gamma   90.00
#
_symmetry.space_group_name_H-M   'P 1'
#
loop_
_entity.id
_entity.type
_entity.pdbx_description
1 polymer ?
#
loop_
_entity_poly.entity_id
_entity_poly.type
_entity_poly.pdbx_seq_one_letter_code
_entity_poly.pdbx_strand_id
1 'polypeptide(L)'
;MHLNDSKNGAHKDRHENLGFGNIGFEVLNKIAHFEKFSHLPKILETPYVTLSDDKKAKKVPPYKFEIEMLRNGKFDEGVLEKIKNQ
;
A
#
# COMPACT_ATOMS: atom_id res chain seq x y z
N MET A 1 2.20 -14.17 2.99
CA MET A 1 1.64 -13.16 3.90
C MET A 1 1.05 -12.04 3.07
N HIS A 2 -0.23 -11.74 3.26
CA HIS A 2 -0.83 -10.56 2.65
C HIS A 2 -0.47 -9.36 3.52
N LEU A 3 0.05 -8.30 2.92
CA LEU A 3 0.55 -7.13 3.62
C LEU A 3 -0.18 -5.90 3.10
N ASN A 4 -1.27 -5.53 3.77
CA ASN A 4 -2.15 -4.44 3.37
C ASN A 4 -2.33 -3.48 4.54
N ASP A 5 -2.49 -2.20 4.24
CA ASP A 5 -3.01 -1.27 5.24
C ASP A 5 -4.53 -1.46 5.38
N SER A 6 -5.12 -0.92 6.44
CA SER A 6 -6.56 -0.99 6.70
C SER A 6 -7.21 0.37 6.71
N LYS A 7 -8.23 0.56 5.86
CA LYS A 7 -9.03 1.79 5.80
C LYS A 7 -9.81 2.05 7.08
N ASN A 8 -10.10 1.01 7.89
CA ASN A 8 -10.93 1.14 9.10
C ASN A 8 -10.38 0.28 10.25
N GLY A 9 -10.91 0.50 11.46
CA GLY A 9 -10.77 -0.45 12.56
C GLY A 9 -11.49 -1.78 12.33
N ALA A 10 -11.49 -2.63 13.37
CA ALA A 10 -11.90 -4.03 13.34
C ALA A 10 -13.26 -4.33 12.66
N HIS A 11 -13.41 -5.58 12.21
CA HIS A 11 -14.60 -6.17 11.58
C HIS A 11 -14.95 -5.67 10.16
N LYS A 12 -14.00 -5.04 9.46
CA LYS A 12 -14.17 -4.68 8.04
C LYS A 12 -12.92 -5.02 7.24
N ASP A 13 -13.10 -5.84 6.20
CA ASP A 13 -12.04 -6.19 5.25
C ASP A 13 -11.94 -5.13 4.16
N ARG A 14 -11.38 -3.96 4.51
CA ARG A 14 -11.22 -2.83 3.60
C ARG A 14 -9.77 -2.39 3.57
N HIS A 15 -9.04 -2.93 2.59
CA HIS A 15 -7.65 -2.57 2.35
C HIS A 15 -7.49 -1.10 1.98
N GLU A 16 -6.33 -0.55 2.33
CA GLU A 16 -5.89 0.78 1.93
C GLU A 16 -4.43 0.70 1.43
N ASN A 17 -4.01 1.68 0.64
CA ASN A 17 -2.62 1.75 0.18
C ASN A 17 -1.65 1.90 1.37
N LEU A 18 -0.44 1.37 1.22
CA LEU A 18 0.54 1.31 2.31
C LEU A 18 0.81 2.71 2.90
N GLY A 19 0.48 2.90 4.18
CA GLY A 19 0.69 4.17 4.88
C GLY A 19 -0.48 5.15 4.82
N PHE A 20 -1.54 4.83 4.08
CA PHE A 20 -2.73 5.67 3.95
C PHE A 20 -3.93 5.16 4.78
N GLY A 21 -3.76 4.03 5.48
CA GLY A 21 -4.76 3.48 6.40
C GLY A 21 -4.41 3.71 7.87
N ASN A 22 -4.99 2.90 8.74
CA ASN A 22 -4.83 3.00 10.19
C ASN A 22 -3.70 2.13 10.76
N ILE A 23 -3.08 1.25 9.95
CA ILE A 23 -1.90 0.47 10.38
C ILE A 23 -0.64 1.32 10.22
N GLY A 24 -0.53 2.04 9.09
CA GLY A 24 0.57 2.94 8.81
C GLY A 24 1.82 2.25 8.26
N PHE A 25 2.62 3.04 7.52
CA PHE A 25 3.74 2.51 6.76
C PHE A 25 4.85 1.94 7.64
N GLU A 26 5.16 2.58 8.77
CA GLU A 26 6.23 2.15 9.67
C GLU A 26 6.02 0.70 10.15
N VAL A 27 4.80 0.39 10.60
CA VAL A 27 4.42 -0.94 11.09
C VAL A 27 4.46 -1.96 9.95
N LEU A 28 3.89 -1.62 8.79
CA LEU A 28 3.89 -2.50 7.61
C LEU A 28 5.32 -2.79 7.12
N ASN A 29 6.18 -1.78 7.10
CA ASN A 29 7.59 -1.90 6.73
C ASN A 29 8.36 -2.78 7.73
N LYS A 30 8.09 -2.62 9.04
CA LYS A 30 8.67 -3.48 10.08
C LYS A 30 8.25 -4.94 9.91
N ILE A 31 6.98 -5.20 9.59
CA ILE A 31 6.47 -6.56 9.33
C ILE A 31 7.11 -7.15 8.07
N ALA A 32 7.23 -6.35 7.00
CA ALA A 32 7.84 -6.79 5.73
C ALA A 32 9.28 -7.26 5.91
N HIS A 33 10.04 -6.61 6.81
CA HIS A 33 11.45 -6.88 7.08
C HIS A 33 11.67 -7.67 8.38
N PHE A 34 10.61 -8.18 9.01
CA PHE A 34 10.76 -8.94 10.24
C PHE A 34 11.51 -10.25 9.95
N GLU A 35 12.63 -10.46 10.65
CA GLU A 35 13.57 -11.56 10.39
C GLU A 35 12.89 -12.93 10.34
N LYS A 36 11.96 -13.18 11.27
CA LYS A 36 11.19 -14.44 11.34
C LYS A 36 10.27 -14.66 10.13
N PHE A 37 9.94 -13.61 9.39
CA PHE A 37 9.10 -13.66 8.19
C PHE A 37 9.91 -13.49 6.89
N SER A 38 11.24 -13.44 6.95
CA SER A 38 12.12 -13.25 5.79
C SER A 38 11.83 -14.26 4.65
N HIS A 39 11.62 -15.53 5.01
CA HIS A 39 11.32 -16.63 4.08
C HIS A 39 9.89 -16.62 3.51
N LEU A 40 8.96 -15.83 4.07
CA LEU A 40 7.59 -15.80 3.59
C LEU A 40 7.44 -14.85 2.39
N PRO A 41 6.69 -15.22 1.35
CA PRO A 41 6.31 -14.27 0.30
C PRO A 41 5.40 -13.19 0.88
N LYS A 42 5.59 -11.94 0.43
CA LYS A 42 4.74 -10.80 0.77
C LYS A 42 3.91 -10.43 -0.45
N ILE A 43 2.59 -10.43 -0.30
CA ILE A 43 1.62 -10.19 -1.37
C ILE A 43 0.87 -8.90 -1.03
N LEU A 44 0.83 -7.96 -1.98
CA LEU A 44 0.05 -6.73 -1.88
C LEU A 44 -1.30 -6.94 -2.57
N GLU A 45 -2.39 -6.64 -1.85
CA GLU A 45 -3.77 -6.64 -2.34
C GLU A 45 -4.40 -5.25 -2.11
N THR A 46 -3.56 -4.22 -2.17
CA THR A 46 -3.93 -2.81 -2.00
C THR A 46 -4.85 -2.36 -3.14
N PRO A 47 -5.76 -1.41 -2.87
CA PRO A 47 -6.68 -0.92 -3.88
C PRO A 47 -5.94 -0.19 -5.01
N TYR A 48 -6.48 -0.29 -6.23
CA TYR A 48 -6.00 0.48 -7.37
C TYR A 48 -6.24 1.97 -7.14
N VAL A 49 -5.30 2.80 -7.61
CA VAL A 49 -5.42 4.26 -7.52
C VAL A 49 -6.25 4.76 -8.70
N THR A 50 -7.22 5.61 -8.41
CA THR A 50 -8.05 6.27 -9.44
C THR A 50 -7.33 7.53 -9.92
N LEU A 51 -7.16 7.70 -11.24
CA LEU A 51 -6.39 8.81 -11.82
C LEU A 51 -7.08 10.18 -11.72
N SER A 52 -8.41 10.23 -11.64
CA SER A 52 -9.20 11.45 -11.43
C SER A 52 -10.45 11.15 -10.59
N ASP A 53 -11.15 12.19 -10.15
CA ASP A 53 -12.41 12.06 -9.39
C ASP A 53 -13.61 11.66 -10.26
N ASP A 54 -13.41 11.51 -11.56
CA ASP A 54 -14.45 11.08 -12.48
C ASP A 54 -14.86 9.62 -12.21
N LYS A 55 -16.17 9.35 -12.21
CA LYS A 55 -16.69 7.98 -12.02
C LYS A 55 -16.19 6.96 -13.05
N LYS A 56 -15.72 7.44 -14.21
CA LYS A 56 -15.17 6.64 -15.31
C LYS A 56 -13.63 6.73 -15.39
N ALA A 57 -12.99 7.32 -14.40
CA ALA A 57 -11.55 7.47 -14.36
C ALA A 57 -10.86 6.11 -14.44
N LYS A 58 -9.78 6.07 -15.20
CA LYS A 58 -8.92 4.89 -15.28
C LYS A 58 -8.33 4.62 -13.89
N LYS A 59 -8.27 3.33 -13.55
CA LYS A 59 -7.62 2.84 -12.33
C LYS A 59 -6.31 2.18 -12.71
N VAL A 60 -5.27 2.42 -11.91
CA VAL A 60 -3.94 1.88 -12.15
C VAL A 60 -3.41 1.16 -10.91
N PRO A 61 -2.63 0.08 -11.08
CA PRO A 61 -2.07 -0.68 -9.97
C PRO A 61 -0.96 0.13 -9.26
N PRO A 62 -0.96 0.22 -7.92
CA PRO A 62 0.05 0.97 -7.15
C PRO A 62 1.36 0.20 -6.93
N TYR A 63 1.37 -1.10 -7.24
CA TYR A 63 2.33 -2.07 -6.69
C TYR A 63 3.79 -1.73 -6.94
N LYS A 64 4.12 -1.16 -8.10
CA LYS A 64 5.49 -0.73 -8.40
C LYS A 64 6.01 0.23 -7.35
N PHE A 65 5.21 1.26 -7.04
CA PHE A 65 5.58 2.29 -6.09
C PHE A 65 5.56 1.77 -4.65
N GLU A 66 4.57 0.96 -4.29
CA GLU A 66 4.49 0.37 -2.95
C GLU A 66 5.67 -0.58 -2.66
N ILE A 67 6.08 -1.38 -3.64
CA ILE A 67 7.27 -2.22 -3.55
C ILE A 67 8.53 -1.36 -3.42
N GLU A 68 8.65 -0.26 -4.18
CA GLU A 68 9.78 0.67 -4.07
C GLU A 68 9.84 1.34 -2.68
N MET A 69 8.70 1.76 -2.11
CA MET A 69 8.65 2.30 -0.75
C MET A 69 9.15 1.29 0.28
N LEU A 70 8.67 0.03 0.21
CA LEU A 70 9.12 -1.04 1.10
C LEU A 70 10.62 -1.31 0.95
N ARG A 71 11.12 -1.45 -0.29
CA ARG A 71 12.56 -1.70 -0.54
C ARG A 71 13.45 -0.57 -0.03
N ASN A 72 12.99 0.67 -0.13
CA ASN A 72 13.72 1.84 0.34
C ASN A 72 13.49 2.12 1.84
N GLY A 73 12.56 1.39 2.48
CA GLY A 73 12.15 1.62 3.86
C GLY A 73 11.61 3.02 4.12
N LYS A 74 11.08 3.70 3.09
CA LYS A 74 10.71 5.12 3.15
C LYS A 74 9.29 5.33 2.64
N PHE A 75 8.46 5.93 3.48
CA PHE A 75 7.13 6.37 3.09
C PHE A 75 7.21 7.58 2.17
N ASP A 76 6.39 7.58 1.13
CA ASP A 76 6.26 8.70 0.19
C ASP A 76 4.81 9.20 0.24
N GLU A 77 4.59 10.27 1.01
CA GLU A 77 3.28 10.92 1.16
C GLU A 77 2.68 11.36 -0.19
N GLY A 78 3.54 11.66 -1.18
CA GLY A 78 3.13 12.08 -2.52
C GLY A 78 2.93 10.93 -3.51
N VAL A 79 3.03 9.67 -3.08
CA VAL A 79 3.03 8.52 -4.01
C VAL A 79 1.73 8.39 -4.81
N LEU A 80 0.58 8.66 -4.18
CA LEU A 80 -0.71 8.60 -4.87
C LEU A 80 -0.82 9.66 -5.98
N GLU A 81 -0.29 10.85 -5.73
CA GLU A 81 -0.23 11.91 -6.75
C GLU A 81 0.77 11.59 -7.85
N LYS A 82 1.90 10.96 -7.54
CA LYS A 82 2.84 10.47 -8.56
C LYS A 82 2.21 9.42 -9.47
N ILE A 83 1.39 8.55 -8.91
CA ILE A 83 0.64 7.54 -9.68
C ILE A 83 -0.41 8.20 -10.58
N LYS A 84 -1.11 9.23 -10.08
CA LYS A 84 -2.11 9.99 -10.86
C LYS A 84 -1.51 10.75 -12.05
N ASN A 85 -0.27 11.21 -11.92
CA ASN A 85 0.41 12.02 -12.94
C ASN A 85 1.23 11.20 -13.98
N GLN A 86 0.99 9.89 -14.07
CA GLN A 86 1.62 9.02 -15.07
C GLN A 86 0.95 9.07 -16.45
#